data_AF-A0A3D0XMT0-F1
#
_entry.id   AF-A0A3D0XMT0-F1
#
_cell.length_a   1.000
_cell.length_b   1.000
_cell.length_c   1.000
_cell.angle_alpha   90.00
_cell.angle_beta   90.00
_cell.angle_gamma   90.00
#
_symmetry.space_group_name_H-M   'P 1'
#
loop_
_entity.id
_entity.type
_entity.pdbx_description
1 polymer ?
#
loop_
_entity_poly.entity_id
_entity_poly.type
_entity_poly.pdbx_seq_one_letter_code
_entity_poly.pdbx_strand_id
1 'polypeptide(L)'
;MKIILFILWLLFFPNSIYMLTDFIHILGYPFYSGQLWIRIVYIGIGFFMGILFGLLSLRIIHRLLCRRFTSWVSQTLCMAVIFLLTGYGIYLGRFVRLNSWNVIHLGKVLNAVASSGTMFAFEFTLIYAFFTCVCYIIYCVLCPDKEIC
;
A
#
# COMPACT_ATOMS: atom_id res chain seq x y z
N MET A 1 14.81 -0.02 -18.82
CA MET A 1 14.85 0.93 -17.67
C MET A 1 13.48 1.18 -17.03
N LYS A 2 12.42 1.51 -17.79
CA LYS A 2 11.09 1.86 -17.23
C LYS A 2 10.41 0.73 -16.42
N ILE A 3 10.51 -0.52 -16.87
CA ILE A 3 9.86 -1.68 -16.21
C ILE A 3 10.49 -1.99 -14.84
N ILE A 4 11.83 -1.94 -14.74
CA ILE A 4 12.54 -2.20 -13.48
C ILE A 4 12.13 -1.17 -12.42
N LEU A 5 12.05 0.10 -12.80
CA LEU A 5 11.59 1.17 -11.90
C LEU A 5 10.14 0.97 -11.46
N PHE A 6 9.26 0.49 -12.34
CA PHE A 6 7.88 0.18 -11.98
C PHE A 6 7.79 -0.98 -10.99
N ILE A 7 8.54 -2.07 -11.23
CA ILE A 7 8.59 -3.21 -10.30
C ILE A 7 9.14 -2.78 -8.94
N LEU A 8 10.22 -1.99 -8.95
CA LEU A 8 10.80 -1.46 -7.72
C LEU A 8 9.79 -0.57 -6.98
N TRP A 9 9.13 0.36 -7.69
CA TRP A 9 8.06 1.16 -7.11
C TRP A 9 6.96 0.29 -6.50
N LEU A 10 6.50 -0.75 -7.20
CA LEU A 10 5.44 -1.65 -6.73
C LEU A 10 5.85 -2.45 -5.49
N LEU A 11 7.14 -2.77 -5.33
CA LEU A 11 7.67 -3.44 -4.13
C LEU A 11 7.72 -2.53 -2.89
N PHE A 12 7.87 -1.22 -3.09
CA PHE A 12 7.98 -0.24 -2.01
C PHE A 12 6.67 0.47 -1.70
N PHE A 13 5.77 0.61 -2.68
CA PHE A 13 4.47 1.29 -2.53
C PHE A 13 3.62 0.75 -1.36
N PRO A 14 3.54 -0.58 -1.10
CA PRO A 14 2.74 -1.10 0.01
C PRO A 14 3.19 -0.57 1.38
N ASN A 15 4.48 -0.22 1.54
CA ASN A 15 5.01 0.30 2.80
C ASN A 15 4.37 1.64 3.20
N SER A 16 3.97 2.47 2.22
CA SER A 16 3.29 3.74 2.48
C SER A 16 1.97 3.56 3.22
N ILE A 17 1.23 2.50 2.91
CA ILE A 17 -0.09 2.21 3.48
C ILE A 17 0.04 1.25 4.67
N TYR A 18 1.06 0.39 4.67
CA TYR A 18 1.39 -0.52 5.76
C TYR A 18 1.51 0.18 7.13
N MET A 19 2.00 1.42 7.16
CA MET A 19 2.13 2.22 8.38
C MET A 19 0.80 2.38 9.15
N LEU A 20 -0.35 2.26 8.48
CA LEU A 20 -1.65 2.23 9.16
C LEU A 20 -1.74 1.08 10.17
N THR A 21 -1.12 -0.06 9.87
CA THR A 21 -1.14 -1.24 10.75
C THR A 21 -0.37 -1.01 12.04
N ASP A 22 0.55 -0.04 12.10
CA ASP A 22 1.38 0.21 13.27
C ASP A 22 0.62 0.83 14.43
N PHE A 23 -0.58 1.38 14.19
CA PHE A 23 -1.50 1.82 15.25
C PHE A 23 -1.89 0.69 16.22
N ILE A 24 -1.78 -0.58 15.82
CA ILE A 24 -2.03 -1.71 16.72
C ILE A 24 -1.05 -1.76 17.91
N HIS A 25 0.14 -1.13 17.80
CA HIS A 25 1.12 -1.06 18.89
C HIS A 25 0.70 -0.12 20.03
N ILE A 26 -0.39 0.62 19.84
CA ILE A 26 -1.00 1.48 20.84
C ILE A 26 -1.86 0.66 21.80
N LEU A 27 -2.30 -0.53 21.38
CA LEU A 27 -3.07 -1.46 22.22
C LEU A 27 -2.25 -1.83 23.46
N GLY A 28 -2.83 -1.60 24.64
CA GLY A 28 -2.23 -1.95 25.94
C GLY A 28 -1.70 -0.77 26.75
N TYR A 29 -1.67 0.45 26.20
CA TYR A 29 -1.32 1.64 26.98
C TYR A 29 -2.53 2.18 27.77
N PRO A 30 -2.35 2.60 29.04
CA PRO A 30 -3.43 3.17 29.83
C PRO A 30 -3.85 4.54 29.27
N PHE A 31 -5.16 4.79 29.20
CA PHE A 31 -5.77 5.97 28.56
C PHE A 31 -5.21 7.32 29.07
N TYR A 32 -4.97 7.41 30.38
CA TYR A 32 -4.48 8.63 31.03
C TYR A 32 -2.95 8.78 31.02
N SER A 33 -2.22 7.93 30.29
CA SER A 33 -0.76 8.05 30.17
C SER A 33 -0.36 9.09 29.13
N GLY A 34 0.47 10.06 29.49
CA GLY A 34 1.07 10.98 28.51
C GLY A 34 1.84 10.27 27.39
N GLN A 35 2.41 9.08 27.66
CA GLN A 35 3.13 8.30 26.65
C GLN A 35 2.22 7.76 25.54
N LEU A 36 0.95 7.49 25.86
CA LEU A 36 -0.05 7.05 24.87
C LEU A 36 -0.23 8.11 23.78
N TRP A 37 -0.51 9.35 24.22
CA TRP A 37 -0.78 10.46 23.32
C TRP A 37 0.43 10.83 22.45
N ILE A 38 1.64 10.79 23.02
CA ILE A 38 2.88 10.99 22.26
C ILE A 38 3.03 9.93 21.15
N ARG A 39 2.74 8.65 21.45
CA ARG A 39 2.82 7.56 20.47
C ARG A 39 1.77 7.68 19.37
N ILE A 40 0.54 8.07 19.70
CA ILE A 40 -0.52 8.33 18.71
C ILE A 40 -0.05 9.39 17.71
N VAL A 41 0.48 10.51 18.20
CA VAL A 41 0.97 11.59 17.33
C VAL A 41 2.17 11.12 16.50
N TYR A 42 3.12 10.42 17.11
CA TYR A 42 4.31 9.91 16.42
C TYR A 42 3.97 8.96 15.25
N ILE A 43 3.14 7.94 15.52
CA ILE A 43 2.69 6.99 14.49
C ILE A 43 1.80 7.72 13.47
N GLY A 44 0.93 8.62 13.94
CA GLY A 44 0.05 9.42 13.09
C GLY A 44 0.80 10.26 12.07
N ILE A 45 1.84 10.99 12.48
CA ILE A 45 2.68 11.78 11.55
C ILE A 45 3.32 10.87 10.50
N GLY A 46 3.87 9.73 10.92
CA GLY A 46 4.46 8.75 10.00
C GLY A 46 3.44 8.25 8.99
N PHE A 47 2.26 7.84 9.45
CA PHE A 47 1.16 7.39 8.61
C PHE A 47 0.69 8.47 7.62
N PHE A 48 0.44 9.70 8.09
CA PHE A 48 -0.01 10.79 7.21
C PHE A 48 1.03 11.18 6.16
N MET A 49 2.31 11.22 6.52
CA MET A 49 3.39 11.44 5.56
C MET A 49 3.50 10.27 4.56
N GLY A 50 3.46 9.04 5.07
CA GLY A 50 3.53 7.83 4.26
C GLY A 50 2.41 7.76 3.23
N ILE A 51 1.16 8.00 3.65
CA ILE A 51 0.01 7.97 2.75
C ILE A 51 0.05 9.14 1.75
N LEU A 52 0.43 10.35 2.17
CA LEU A 52 0.53 11.50 1.27
C LEU A 52 1.54 11.27 0.15
N PHE A 53 2.77 10.87 0.48
CA PHE A 53 3.80 10.59 -0.52
C PHE A 53 3.47 9.34 -1.34
N GLY A 54 2.85 8.33 -0.72
CA GLY A 54 2.35 7.15 -1.41
C GLY A 54 1.36 7.52 -2.51
N LEU A 55 0.31 8.28 -2.18
CA LEU A 55 -0.73 8.72 -3.13
C LEU A 55 -0.15 9.64 -4.23
N LEU A 56 0.78 10.53 -3.87
CA LEU A 56 1.50 11.36 -4.85
C LEU A 56 2.26 10.49 -5.86
N SER A 57 2.97 9.46 -5.39
CA SER A 57 3.69 8.52 -6.25
C SER A 57 2.74 7.69 -7.13
N LEU A 58 1.61 7.26 -6.57
CA LEU A 58 0.58 6.51 -7.30
C LEU A 58 -0.05 7.34 -8.41
N ARG A 59 -0.25 8.65 -8.20
CA ARG A 59 -0.69 9.57 -9.26
C ARG A 59 0.27 9.62 -10.44
N ILE A 60 1.58 9.58 -10.18
CA ILE A 60 2.58 9.52 -11.26
C ILE A 60 2.42 8.23 -12.07
N ILE A 61 2.25 7.09 -11.40
CA ILE A 61 1.99 5.81 -12.05
C ILE A 61 0.69 5.82 -12.84
N HIS A 62 -0.39 6.37 -12.29
CA HIS A 62 -1.67 6.44 -12.98
C HIS A 62 -1.56 7.25 -14.29
N ARG A 63 -0.89 8.42 -14.27
CA ARG A 63 -0.61 9.18 -15.50
C ARG A 63 0.20 8.39 -16.53
N LEU A 64 1.20 7.62 -16.08
CA LEU A 64 1.97 6.75 -16.96
C LEU A 64 1.11 5.64 -17.58
N LEU A 65 0.16 5.09 -16.83
CA LEU A 65 -0.81 4.11 -17.34
C LEU A 65 -1.76 4.74 -18.36
N CYS A 66 -2.30 5.94 -18.10
CA CYS A 66 -3.16 6.67 -19.05
C CYS A 66 -2.44 6.98 -20.36
N ARG A 67 -1.15 7.33 -20.31
CA ARG A 67 -0.32 7.54 -21.51
C ARG A 67 0.02 6.25 -22.25
N ARG A 68 -0.01 5.09 -21.58
CA ARG A 68 0.34 3.78 -22.16
C ARG A 68 -0.86 3.03 -22.72
N PHE A 69 -2.01 3.12 -22.05
CA PHE A 69 -3.23 2.43 -22.40
C PHE A 69 -4.31 3.44 -22.77
N THR A 70 -4.87 3.33 -23.97
CA THR A 70 -5.94 4.22 -24.46
C THR A 70 -7.31 3.84 -23.92
N SER A 71 -7.51 2.57 -23.54
CA SER A 71 -8.78 2.07 -22.99
C SER A 71 -8.87 2.34 -21.49
N TRP A 72 -9.94 3.03 -21.08
CA TRP A 72 -10.29 3.22 -19.66
C TRP A 72 -10.38 1.88 -18.90
N VAL A 73 -10.93 0.84 -19.54
CA VAL A 73 -11.04 -0.49 -18.94
C VAL A 73 -9.66 -1.05 -18.57
N SER A 74 -8.67 -0.91 -19.46
CA SER A 74 -7.31 -1.36 -19.20
C SER A 74 -6.67 -0.58 -18.05
N GLN A 75 -6.88 0.73 -18.00
CA GLN A 75 -6.37 1.58 -16.90
C GLN A 75 -6.97 1.17 -15.56
N THR A 76 -8.30 1.02 -15.48
CA THR A 76 -9.00 0.61 -14.26
C THR A 76 -8.57 -0.77 -13.79
N LEU A 77 -8.43 -1.75 -14.71
CA LEU A 77 -7.95 -3.08 -14.37
C LEU A 77 -6.51 -3.05 -13.83
N CYS A 78 -5.60 -2.28 -14.44
CA CYS A 78 -4.24 -2.11 -13.93
C CYS A 78 -4.24 -1.50 -12.52
N MET A 79 -5.06 -0.49 -12.26
CA MET A 79 -5.18 0.12 -10.94
C MET A 79 -5.76 -0.86 -9.91
N ALA A 80 -6.78 -1.64 -10.27
CA ALA A 80 -7.34 -2.67 -9.41
C ALA A 80 -6.29 -3.73 -9.02
N VAL A 81 -5.47 -4.18 -9.98
CA VAL A 81 -4.36 -5.10 -9.71
C VAL A 81 -3.33 -4.46 -8.76
N ILE A 82 -2.97 -3.19 -8.95
CA ILE A 82 -2.05 -2.49 -8.04
C ILE A 82 -2.62 -2.46 -6.61
N PHE A 83 -3.92 -2.17 -6.45
CA PHE A 83 -4.56 -2.15 -5.13
C PHE A 83 -4.57 -3.52 -4.46
N LEU A 84 -4.89 -4.58 -5.20
CA LEU A 84 -4.84 -5.95 -4.69
C LEU A 84 -3.43 -6.37 -4.29
N LEU A 85 -2.43 -6.09 -5.13
CA LEU A 85 -1.02 -6.37 -4.81
C LEU A 85 -0.55 -5.55 -3.61
N THR A 86 -1.08 -4.33 -3.44
CA THR A 86 -0.80 -3.49 -2.27
C THR A 86 -1.35 -4.11 -1.00
N GLY A 87 -2.63 -4.49 -0.99
CA GLY A 87 -3.24 -5.17 0.16
C GLY A 87 -2.49 -6.45 0.54
N TYR A 88 -2.10 -7.25 -0.46
CA TYR A 88 -1.35 -8.48 -0.21
C TYR A 88 0.08 -8.20 0.26
N GLY A 89 0.75 -7.18 -0.28
CA GLY A 89 2.06 -6.73 0.18
C GLY A 89 2.04 -6.32 1.66
N ILE A 90 0.99 -5.65 2.11
CA ILE A 90 0.81 -5.28 3.53
C ILE A 90 0.64 -6.54 4.38
N TYR A 91 -0.15 -7.51 3.94
CA TYR A 91 -0.31 -8.79 4.63
C TYR A 91 1.03 -9.53 4.79
N LEU A 92 1.81 -9.62 3.71
CA LEU A 92 3.13 -10.26 3.72
C LEU A 92 4.10 -9.54 4.67
N GLY A 93 4.08 -8.21 4.69
CA GLY A 93 4.87 -7.42 5.64
C GLY A 93 4.45 -7.67 7.08
N ARG A 94 3.14 -7.73 7.36
CA ARG A 94 2.62 -7.71 8.73
C ARG A 94 2.68 -9.07 9.41
N PHE A 95 2.23 -10.10 8.71
CA PHE A 95 2.04 -11.43 9.28
C PHE A 95 3.18 -12.37 8.91
N VAL A 96 3.59 -12.36 7.64
CA VAL A 96 4.66 -13.22 7.14
C VAL A 96 6.04 -12.60 7.40
N ARG A 97 6.10 -11.33 7.83
CA ARG A 97 7.31 -10.55 8.14
C ARG A 97 8.30 -10.52 6.98
N LEU A 98 7.79 -10.47 5.75
CA LEU A 98 8.60 -10.26 4.55
C LEU A 98 8.81 -8.78 4.30
N ASN A 99 10.07 -8.35 4.28
CA ASN A 99 10.45 -7.00 3.89
C ASN A 99 10.68 -6.91 2.37
N SER A 100 10.55 -5.71 1.79
CA SER A 100 10.78 -5.46 0.36
C SER A 100 12.18 -5.91 -0.12
N TRP A 101 13.18 -5.91 0.76
CA TRP A 101 14.56 -6.32 0.49
C TRP A 101 14.74 -7.85 0.40
N ASN A 102 13.78 -8.63 0.92
CA ASN A 102 13.84 -10.09 0.88
C ASN A 102 13.69 -10.66 -0.54
N VAL A 103 13.33 -9.82 -1.53
CA VAL A 103 13.31 -10.19 -2.96
C VAL A 103 14.68 -10.71 -3.44
N ILE A 104 15.78 -10.32 -2.79
CA ILE A 104 17.12 -10.86 -3.04
C ILE A 104 17.19 -12.37 -2.72
N HIS A 105 16.35 -12.86 -1.80
CA HIS A 105 16.27 -14.27 -1.40
C HIS A 105 14.97 -14.91 -1.90
N LEU A 106 14.87 -15.05 -3.23
CA LEU A 106 13.66 -15.46 -3.94
C LEU A 106 13.04 -16.77 -3.41
N GLY A 107 13.85 -17.78 -3.05
CA GLY A 107 13.35 -19.05 -2.51
C GLY A 107 12.58 -18.90 -1.19
N LYS A 108 13.03 -18.00 -0.30
CA LYS A 108 12.32 -17.69 0.95
C LYS A 108 10.99 -17.00 0.67
N VAL A 109 10.96 -16.10 -0.30
CA VAL A 109 9.73 -15.40 -0.71
C VAL A 109 8.72 -16.36 -1.31
N LEU A 110 9.15 -17.25 -2.21
CA LEU A 110 8.26 -18.22 -2.87
C LEU A 110 7.63 -19.20 -1.87
N ASN A 111 8.42 -19.77 -0.95
CA ASN A 111 7.91 -20.67 0.09
C ASN A 111 6.93 -19.95 1.03
N ALA A 112 7.23 -18.70 1.37
CA ALA A 112 6.39 -17.88 2.22
C ALA A 112 5.07 -17.49 1.54
N VAL A 113 5.07 -17.21 0.24
CA VAL A 113 3.85 -16.96 -0.54
C VAL A 113 3.02 -18.22 -0.74
N ALA A 114 3.67 -19.37 -0.99
CA ALA A 114 2.97 -20.64 -1.20
C ALA A 114 2.26 -21.13 0.07
N SER A 115 2.79 -20.82 1.25
CA SER A 115 2.24 -21.25 2.54
C SER A 115 1.26 -20.25 3.16
N SER A 116 1.14 -19.03 2.63
CA SER A 116 0.39 -17.94 3.28
C SER A 116 -1.03 -17.72 2.75
N GLY A 117 -1.46 -18.52 1.76
CA GLY A 117 -2.78 -18.47 1.13
C GLY A 117 -3.91 -18.97 2.03
N THR A 118 -4.28 -18.18 3.03
CA THR A 118 -5.39 -18.45 3.95
C THR A 118 -6.59 -17.55 3.65
N MET A 119 -7.79 -17.92 4.11
CA MET A 119 -8.99 -17.07 4.01
C MET A 119 -8.76 -15.70 4.66
N PHE A 120 -8.07 -15.69 5.81
CA PHE A 120 -7.67 -14.47 6.50
C PHE A 120 -6.78 -13.57 5.63
N ALA A 121 -5.81 -14.14 4.92
CA ALA A 121 -4.95 -13.39 3.99
C ALA A 121 -5.76 -12.71 2.88
N PHE A 122 -6.77 -13.42 2.36
CA PHE A 122 -7.65 -12.92 1.31
C PHE A 122 -8.53 -11.76 1.81
N GLU A 123 -9.20 -11.93 2.94
CA GLU A 123 -10.02 -10.88 3.56
C GLU A 123 -9.19 -9.63 3.88
N PHE A 124 -8.03 -9.83 4.51
CA PHE A 124 -7.12 -8.73 4.83
C PHE A 124 -6.66 -7.99 3.57
N THR A 125 -6.31 -8.74 2.52
CA THR A 125 -5.92 -8.16 1.23
C THR A 125 -7.03 -7.29 0.65
N LEU A 126 -8.28 -7.78 0.65
CA LEU A 126 -9.42 -7.03 0.12
C LEU A 126 -9.69 -5.75 0.92
N ILE A 127 -9.61 -5.80 2.24
CA ILE A 127 -9.82 -4.63 3.11
C ILE A 127 -8.80 -3.54 2.77
N TYR A 128 -7.52 -3.87 2.71
CA TYR A 128 -6.47 -2.88 2.44
C TYR A 128 -6.43 -2.44 0.97
N ALA A 129 -6.79 -3.30 0.03
CA ALA A 129 -6.99 -2.92 -1.37
C ALA A 129 -8.13 -1.90 -1.50
N PHE A 130 -9.26 -2.16 -0.85
CA PHE A 130 -10.40 -1.25 -0.82
C PHE A 130 -10.04 0.09 -0.14
N PHE A 131 -9.38 0.04 1.02
CA PHE A 131 -8.89 1.24 1.70
C PHE A 131 -7.99 2.08 0.79
N THR A 132 -7.02 1.45 0.12
CA THR A 132 -6.12 2.12 -0.83
C THR A 132 -6.89 2.77 -1.98
N CYS A 133 -7.87 2.06 -2.54
CA CYS A 133 -8.72 2.55 -3.61
C CYS A 133 -9.50 3.80 -3.17
N VAL A 134 -10.16 3.74 -2.01
CA VAL A 134 -10.92 4.87 -1.45
C VAL A 134 -10.01 6.08 -1.20
N CYS A 135 -8.86 5.88 -0.56
CA CYS A 135 -7.89 6.96 -0.35
C CYS A 135 -7.44 7.60 -1.67
N TYR A 136 -7.23 6.78 -2.71
CA TYR A 136 -6.83 7.30 -4.02
C TYR A 136 -7.94 8.06 -4.73
N ILE A 137 -9.19 7.58 -4.67
CA ILE A 137 -10.36 8.29 -5.21
C ILE A 137 -10.52 9.65 -4.52
N ILE A 138 -10.47 9.67 -3.18
CA ILE A 138 -10.55 10.91 -2.40
C ILE A 138 -9.43 11.87 -2.83
N TYR A 139 -8.21 11.37 -2.97
CA TYR A 139 -7.07 12.17 -3.42
C TYR A 139 -7.28 12.74 -4.84
N CYS A 140 -7.83 11.97 -5.77
CA CYS A 140 -8.15 12.46 -7.12
C CYS A 140 -9.24 13.54 -7.11
N VAL A 141 -10.24 13.42 -6.24
CA VAL A 141 -11.30 14.44 -6.07
C VAL A 141 -10.73 15.73 -5.49
N LEU A 142 -9.86 15.63 -4.48
CA LEU A 142 -9.24 16.79 -3.83
C LEU A 142 -8.16 17.47 -4.68
N CYS A 143 -7.47 16.71 -5.52
CA CYS A 143 -6.37 17.18 -6.35
C CYS A 143 -6.62 16.76 -7.81
N PRO A 144 -7.62 17.36 -8.50
CA PRO A 144 -7.98 16.97 -9.86
C PRO A 144 -6.77 17.10 -10.81
N ASP A 145 -6.69 16.19 -11.77
CA ASP A 145 -5.66 16.19 -12.82
C ASP A 145 -6.33 16.16 -14.18
N LYS A 146 -5.98 17.11 -15.05
CA LYS A 146 -6.49 17.13 -16.43
C LYS A 146 -5.94 16.00 -17.28
N GLU A 147 -4.85 15.33 -16.87
CA GLU A 147 -4.29 14.19 -17.59
C GLU A 147 -4.96 12.85 -17.25
N ILE A 148 -5.81 12.80 -16.22
CA ILE A 148 -6.48 11.57 -15.73
C ILE A 148 -7.99 11.61 -16.02
N CYS A 149 -8.53 12.78 -16.42
CA CYS A 149 -9.94 12.98 -16.79
C CYS A 149 -10.17 12.82 -18.30
#